data_AF-A0A1X2KS92-F1
#
_entry.id   AF-A0A1X2KS92-F1
#
_cell.length_a   1.000
_cell.length_b   1.000
_cell.length_c   1.000
_cell.angle_alpha   90.00
_cell.angle_beta   90.00
_cell.angle_gamma   90.00
#
_symmetry.space_group_name_H-M   'P 1'
#
loop_
_entity.id
_entity.type
_entity.pdbx_description
1 polymer ?
#
loop_
_entity_poly.entity_id
_entity_poly.type
_entity_poly.pdbx_seq_one_letter_code
_entity_poly.pdbx_strand_id
1 'polypeptide(L)'
;MNDNPFAGPFAKQPRSPLELLDTVPDSVLRRLKQYSGRLATEAVSVMGDRLPFFADLEASQRASMALVVQTAINNFAEWMQDPHSNVSHTAQAFELVPQDLARRIALRHSVDMARVTMDFFEEAVPLLARSDEQLTALTVGILKYSRDLAFTAATAYANAAEARGTWDSRMEASVVDAVVRGDTGPELLSRAAALNWDTTAPATVVVGTPAPGRDGSTGPDDSERASQHVRDIAAQHGRAALTDVHGTWLVAIVSGQLSPTDKFLGDLLVAFADGPVVVGPTAPMLTAAYHSASEAISGMNAVGGWRGAPRPVPARELLPERALMGDASAIVALHTDVMGPLADAGPTLIETLDAYLDCGGAIEACARKLFVHPNTVRYRLRRITDFTGRDPMQPRDAYVLRVAATVGQLNYPTTPSSAAGNAMPAVPLPVKGAVVRQSG
;
A
#
# COMPACT_ATOMS: atom_id res chain seq x y z
N MET A 1 -48.46 18.93 42.53
CA MET A 1 -49.26 20.08 42.07
C MET A 1 -48.50 20.75 40.94
N ASN A 2 -48.95 20.50 39.71
CA ASN A 2 -48.71 21.33 38.53
C ASN A 2 -49.85 21.00 37.56
N ASP A 3 -51.04 21.50 37.90
CA ASP A 3 -52.19 21.50 37.01
C ASP A 3 -51.98 22.61 35.97
N ASN A 4 -51.85 22.22 34.71
CA ASN A 4 -51.82 23.15 33.59
C ASN A 4 -53.26 23.34 33.06
N PRO A 5 -53.88 24.52 33.20
CA PRO A 5 -55.33 24.70 33.02
C PRO A 5 -55.78 24.96 31.57
N PHE A 6 -54.98 24.60 30.56
CA PHE A 6 -55.28 24.85 29.14
C PHE A 6 -55.55 23.60 28.29
N ALA A 7 -55.71 22.41 28.89
CA ALA A 7 -56.07 21.20 28.17
C ALA A 7 -57.59 21.17 27.83
N GLY A 8 -58.01 21.92 26.80
CA GLY A 8 -59.33 21.77 26.19
C GLY A 8 -59.49 20.43 25.45
N PRO A 9 -60.72 19.95 25.16
CA PRO A 9 -61.00 18.55 24.80
C PRO A 9 -60.55 18.07 23.40
N PHE A 10 -59.68 18.80 22.70
CA PHE A 10 -59.36 18.54 21.28
C PHE A 10 -57.87 18.59 20.92
N ALA A 11 -56.96 18.31 21.85
CA ALA A 11 -55.57 18.05 21.49
C ALA A 11 -55.37 16.54 21.24
N LYS A 12 -55.71 16.06 20.04
CA LYS A 12 -55.21 14.76 19.57
C LYS A 12 -53.68 14.84 19.63
N GLN A 13 -53.04 14.04 20.48
CA GLN A 13 -51.59 13.88 20.44
C GLN A 13 -51.18 13.56 18.99
N PRO A 14 -50.16 14.23 18.43
CA PRO A 14 -49.70 13.90 17.08
C PRO A 14 -49.23 12.44 17.10
N ARG A 15 -49.94 11.58 16.35
CA ARG A 15 -49.56 10.18 16.16
C ARG A 15 -48.12 10.13 15.68
N SER A 16 -47.33 9.20 16.21
CA SER A 16 -45.98 9.00 15.72
C SER A 16 -46.00 8.63 14.23
N PRO A 17 -44.96 8.98 13.45
CA PRO A 17 -44.89 8.61 12.02
C PRO A 17 -45.06 7.11 11.75
N LEU A 18 -44.70 6.25 12.71
CA LEU A 18 -44.87 4.80 12.64
C LEU A 18 -46.32 4.37 12.87
N GLU A 19 -47.01 4.94 13.86
CA GLU A 19 -48.43 4.67 14.11
C GLU A 19 -49.34 5.10 12.94
N LEU A 20 -48.91 6.08 12.14
CA LEU A 20 -49.61 6.48 10.91
C LEU A 20 -49.46 5.44 9.79
N LEU A 21 -48.33 4.73 9.74
CA LEU A 21 -48.06 3.70 8.73
C LEU A 21 -48.80 2.38 9.03
N ASP A 22 -48.98 2.04 10.30
CA ASP A 22 -49.75 0.86 10.74
C ASP A 22 -51.24 0.93 10.36
N THR A 23 -51.74 2.13 10.05
CA THR A 23 -53.16 2.36 9.72
C THR A 23 -53.47 2.32 8.22
N VAL A 24 -52.49 1.99 7.36
CA VAL A 24 -52.67 2.00 5.90
C VAL A 24 -53.51 0.81 5.45
N PRO A 25 -54.67 1.02 4.79
CA PRO A 25 -55.51 -0.07 4.34
C PRO A 25 -54.84 -0.91 3.23
N ASP A 26 -54.99 -2.24 3.27
CA ASP A 26 -54.52 -3.16 2.20
C ASP A 26 -54.99 -2.79 0.78
N SER A 27 -56.11 -2.08 0.68
CA SER A 27 -56.62 -1.57 -0.60
C SER A 27 -55.72 -0.51 -1.25
N VAL A 28 -54.98 0.25 -0.45
CA VAL A 28 -54.00 1.25 -0.91
C VAL A 28 -52.75 0.55 -1.41
N LEU A 29 -52.27 -0.47 -0.69
CA LEU A 29 -51.09 -1.24 -1.06
C LEU A 29 -51.33 -2.07 -2.33
N ARG A 30 -52.50 -2.69 -2.47
CA ARG A 30 -52.91 -3.34 -3.73
C ARG A 30 -52.97 -2.37 -4.90
N ARG A 31 -53.44 -1.14 -4.67
CA ARG A 31 -53.45 -0.09 -5.70
C ARG A 31 -52.02 0.26 -6.11
N LEU A 32 -51.13 0.49 -5.15
CA LEU A 32 -49.72 0.78 -5.42
C LEU A 32 -49.08 -0.33 -6.27
N LYS A 33 -49.28 -1.62 -5.92
CA LYS A 33 -48.82 -2.76 -6.73
C LYS A 33 -49.45 -2.77 -8.13
N GLN A 34 -50.74 -2.46 -8.27
CA GLN A 34 -51.43 -2.39 -9.56
C GLN A 34 -50.89 -1.27 -10.48
N TYR A 35 -50.51 -0.11 -9.92
CA TYR A 35 -49.95 1.02 -10.67
C TYR A 35 -48.42 0.94 -10.86
N SER A 36 -47.74 -0.05 -10.25
CA SER A 36 -46.28 -0.20 -10.28
C SER A 36 -45.68 -0.18 -11.69
N GLY A 37 -46.28 -0.89 -12.64
CA GLY A 37 -45.78 -0.93 -14.02
C GLY A 37 -45.90 0.40 -14.76
N ARG A 38 -46.97 1.15 -14.50
CA ARG A 38 -47.16 2.50 -15.06
C ARG A 38 -46.17 3.48 -14.47
N LEU A 39 -46.04 3.49 -13.14
CA LEU A 39 -45.07 4.32 -12.43
C LEU A 39 -43.64 4.01 -12.86
N ALA A 40 -43.30 2.75 -13.10
CA ALA A 40 -41.98 2.38 -13.62
C ALA A 40 -41.73 2.92 -15.04
N THR A 41 -42.75 2.90 -15.90
CA THR A 41 -42.66 3.47 -17.26
C THR A 41 -42.48 4.98 -17.22
N GLU A 42 -43.27 5.67 -16.38
CA GLU A 42 -43.18 7.12 -16.20
C GLU A 42 -41.83 7.53 -15.59
N ALA A 43 -41.33 6.81 -14.59
CA ALA A 43 -40.01 7.04 -14.01
C ALA A 43 -38.87 6.91 -15.03
N VAL A 44 -38.90 5.88 -15.89
CA VAL A 44 -37.92 5.71 -16.97
C VAL A 44 -38.00 6.83 -18.00
N SER A 45 -39.21 7.35 -18.29
CA SER A 45 -39.38 8.54 -19.13
C SER A 45 -38.71 9.76 -18.49
N VAL A 46 -38.96 10.00 -17.19
CA VAL A 46 -38.37 11.11 -16.44
C VAL A 46 -36.84 11.00 -16.38
N MET A 47 -36.27 9.80 -16.26
CA MET A 47 -34.82 9.58 -16.39
C MET A 47 -34.32 10.00 -17.77
N GLY A 48 -35.01 9.61 -18.84
CA GLY A 48 -34.65 10.01 -20.21
C GLY A 48 -34.64 11.52 -20.42
N ASP A 49 -35.56 12.24 -19.76
CA ASP A 49 -35.66 13.69 -19.86
C ASP A 49 -34.63 14.42 -18.99
N ARG A 50 -34.31 13.89 -17.80
CA ARG A 50 -33.44 14.57 -16.81
C ARG A 50 -31.98 14.14 -16.86
N LEU A 51 -31.65 12.98 -17.42
CA LEU A 51 -30.30 12.40 -17.42
C LEU A 51 -29.77 12.29 -18.85
N PRO A 52 -28.85 13.18 -19.29
CA PRO A 52 -28.36 13.21 -20.68
C PRO A 52 -27.76 11.88 -21.16
N PHE A 53 -27.03 11.17 -20.30
CA PHE A 53 -26.43 9.87 -20.64
C PHE A 53 -27.46 8.75 -20.80
N PHE A 54 -28.67 8.92 -20.29
CA PHE A 54 -29.71 7.89 -20.35
C PHE A 54 -30.23 7.69 -21.78
N ALA A 55 -30.15 8.74 -22.61
CA ALA A 55 -30.46 8.67 -24.04
C ALA A 55 -29.50 7.74 -24.80
N ASP A 56 -28.26 7.62 -24.35
CA ASP A 56 -27.22 6.80 -24.95
C ASP A 56 -27.33 5.31 -24.58
N LEU A 57 -28.24 4.96 -23.67
CA LEU A 57 -28.44 3.56 -23.25
C LEU A 57 -29.18 2.75 -24.33
N GLU A 58 -28.72 1.51 -24.49
CA GLU A 58 -29.38 0.52 -25.34
C GLU A 58 -30.81 0.26 -24.86
N ALA A 59 -31.69 -0.13 -25.79
CA ALA A 59 -33.08 -0.45 -25.46
C ALA A 59 -33.20 -1.58 -24.41
N SER A 60 -32.29 -2.56 -24.45
CA SER A 60 -32.17 -3.63 -23.46
C SER A 60 -31.89 -3.10 -22.05
N GLN A 61 -30.98 -2.15 -21.92
CA GLN A 61 -30.59 -1.52 -20.66
C GLN A 61 -31.72 -0.68 -20.07
N ARG A 62 -32.43 0.07 -20.93
CA ARG A 62 -33.62 0.84 -20.51
C ARG A 62 -34.75 -0.07 -20.05
N ALA A 63 -34.98 -1.20 -20.72
CA ALA A 63 -35.96 -2.19 -20.30
C ALA A 63 -35.59 -2.85 -18.95
N SER A 64 -34.31 -3.18 -18.75
CA SER A 64 -33.80 -3.64 -17.46
C SER A 64 -34.01 -2.62 -16.34
N MET A 65 -33.82 -1.33 -16.62
CA MET A 65 -34.08 -0.27 -15.64
C MET A 65 -35.56 -0.20 -15.25
N ALA A 66 -36.49 -0.33 -16.20
CA ALA A 66 -37.92 -0.35 -15.91
C ALA A 66 -38.29 -1.48 -14.91
N LEU A 67 -37.67 -2.66 -15.05
CA LEU A 67 -37.86 -3.79 -14.14
C LEU A 67 -37.31 -3.50 -12.73
N VAL A 68 -36.16 -2.85 -12.64
CA VAL A 68 -35.57 -2.44 -11.35
C VAL A 68 -36.49 -1.45 -10.64
N VAL A 69 -36.96 -0.43 -11.35
CA VAL A 69 -37.87 0.58 -10.81
C VAL A 69 -39.21 -0.04 -10.37
N GLN A 70 -39.77 -0.95 -11.18
CA GLN A 70 -40.99 -1.67 -10.82
C GLN A 70 -40.81 -2.51 -9.54
N THR A 71 -39.67 -3.18 -9.42
CA THR A 71 -39.32 -3.97 -8.24
C THR A 71 -39.18 -3.08 -7.00
N ALA A 72 -38.59 -1.88 -7.14
CA ALA A 72 -38.49 -0.92 -6.05
C ALA A 72 -39.87 -0.47 -5.51
N ILE A 73 -40.87 -0.30 -6.39
CA ILE A 73 -42.24 0.06 -5.98
C ILE A 73 -42.91 -1.11 -5.24
N ASN A 74 -42.71 -2.34 -5.71
CA ASN A 74 -43.27 -3.52 -5.04
C ASN A 74 -42.65 -3.71 -3.65
N ASN A 75 -41.34 -3.52 -3.53
CA ASN A 75 -40.63 -3.56 -2.25
C ASN A 75 -41.11 -2.47 -1.30
N PHE A 76 -41.38 -1.26 -1.80
CA PHE A 76 -42.00 -0.19 -1.00
C PHE A 76 -43.40 -0.60 -0.51
N ALA A 77 -44.23 -1.17 -1.38
CA ALA A 77 -45.56 -1.64 -1.00
C ALA A 77 -45.53 -2.75 0.06
N GLU A 78 -44.50 -3.60 0.05
CA GLU A 78 -44.27 -4.64 1.05
C GLU A 78 -43.71 -4.08 2.35
N TRP A 79 -42.77 -3.14 2.27
CA TRP A 79 -42.26 -2.42 3.45
C TRP A 79 -43.37 -1.66 4.19
N MET A 80 -44.34 -1.10 3.46
CA MET A 80 -45.51 -0.45 4.06
C MET A 80 -46.44 -1.43 4.82
N GLN A 81 -46.35 -2.75 4.60
CA GLN A 81 -47.11 -3.77 5.36
C GLN A 81 -46.46 -4.07 6.72
N ASP A 82 -45.14 -3.91 6.81
CA ASP A 82 -44.40 -4.08 8.06
C ASP A 82 -43.28 -3.02 8.17
N PRO A 83 -43.63 -1.78 8.55
CA PRO A 83 -42.67 -0.67 8.68
C PRO A 83 -41.68 -0.82 9.86
N HIS A 84 -41.90 -1.84 10.69
CA HIS A 84 -41.07 -2.20 11.85
C HIS A 84 -40.05 -3.30 11.54
N SER A 85 -40.20 -4.01 10.42
CA SER A 85 -39.22 -5.00 9.96
C SER A 85 -37.83 -4.38 9.78
N ASN A 86 -36.79 -5.12 10.20
CA ASN A 86 -35.42 -4.71 9.93
C ASN A 86 -35.20 -4.70 8.40
N VAL A 87 -34.82 -3.53 7.90
CA VAL A 87 -34.56 -3.10 6.50
C VAL A 87 -33.52 -3.97 5.75
N SER A 88 -33.09 -5.10 6.33
CA SER A 88 -32.23 -6.09 5.70
C SER A 88 -32.83 -6.77 4.45
N HIS A 89 -34.15 -6.68 4.21
CA HIS A 89 -34.77 -7.21 2.98
C HIS A 89 -34.74 -6.22 1.79
N THR A 90 -34.62 -4.91 2.02
CA THR A 90 -34.54 -3.89 0.96
C THR A 90 -33.13 -3.70 0.39
N ALA A 91 -32.10 -4.20 1.06
CA ALA A 91 -30.74 -4.25 0.52
C ALA A 91 -30.63 -5.07 -0.79
N GLN A 92 -31.51 -6.07 -0.97
CA GLN A 92 -31.61 -6.83 -2.21
C GLN A 92 -32.08 -5.97 -3.40
N ALA A 93 -32.75 -4.82 -3.16
CA ALA A 93 -33.25 -3.94 -4.23
C ALA A 93 -32.14 -3.28 -5.05
N PHE A 94 -30.95 -3.05 -4.45
CA PHE A 94 -29.77 -2.58 -5.19
C PHE A 94 -28.90 -3.73 -5.73
N GLU A 95 -28.96 -4.92 -5.12
CA GLU A 95 -28.37 -6.15 -5.71
C GLU A 95 -29.15 -6.63 -6.95
N LEU A 96 -30.37 -6.12 -7.17
CA LEU A 96 -31.22 -6.39 -8.32
C LEU A 96 -30.85 -5.58 -9.58
N VAL A 97 -29.85 -4.69 -9.52
CA VAL A 97 -29.27 -4.12 -10.74
C VAL A 97 -28.65 -5.27 -11.54
N PRO A 98 -29.13 -5.59 -12.76
CA PRO A 98 -28.60 -6.70 -13.53
C PRO A 98 -27.07 -6.57 -13.65
N GLN A 99 -26.33 -7.67 -13.46
CA GLN A 99 -24.86 -7.64 -13.46
C GLN A 99 -24.27 -7.00 -14.74
N ASP A 100 -25.00 -7.10 -15.85
CA ASP A 100 -24.67 -6.46 -17.12
C ASP A 100 -24.73 -4.92 -17.07
N LEU A 101 -25.64 -4.36 -16.27
CA LEU A 101 -25.77 -2.92 -16.05
C LEU A 101 -24.70 -2.41 -15.07
N ALA A 102 -24.45 -3.17 -13.99
CA ALA A 102 -23.45 -2.83 -12.98
C ALA A 102 -22.00 -2.81 -13.51
N ARG A 103 -21.69 -3.63 -14.52
CA ARG A 103 -20.34 -3.69 -15.14
C ARG A 103 -20.08 -2.59 -16.18
N ARG A 104 -21.12 -1.98 -16.76
CA ARG A 104 -21.00 -1.07 -17.92
C ARG A 104 -21.38 0.38 -17.64
N ILE A 105 -22.09 0.64 -16.55
CA ILE A 105 -22.46 2.00 -16.15
C ILE A 105 -21.52 2.50 -15.06
N ALA A 106 -20.98 3.71 -15.25
CA ALA A 106 -20.15 4.36 -14.24
C ALA A 106 -20.96 4.56 -12.94
N LEU A 107 -20.33 4.31 -11.79
CA LEU A 107 -20.99 4.31 -10.47
C LEU A 107 -21.81 5.58 -10.20
N ARG A 108 -21.29 6.74 -10.64
CA ARG A 108 -21.98 8.05 -10.54
C ARG A 108 -23.34 8.07 -11.22
N HIS A 109 -23.46 7.46 -12.41
CA HIS A 109 -24.68 7.45 -13.20
C HIS A 109 -25.76 6.59 -12.52
N SER A 110 -25.38 5.53 -11.82
CA SER A 110 -26.32 4.71 -11.02
C SER A 110 -26.93 5.49 -9.87
N VAL A 111 -26.14 6.34 -9.21
CA VAL A 111 -26.64 7.24 -8.14
C VAL A 111 -27.62 8.25 -8.71
N ASP A 112 -27.29 8.86 -9.85
CA ASP A 112 -28.15 9.85 -10.49
C ASP A 112 -29.51 9.25 -10.91
N MET A 113 -29.52 8.02 -11.44
CA MET A 113 -30.77 7.29 -11.75
C MET A 113 -31.60 7.01 -10.50
N ALA A 114 -30.97 6.53 -9.43
CA ALA A 114 -31.68 6.28 -8.16
C ALA A 114 -32.29 7.56 -7.60
N ARG A 115 -31.55 8.68 -7.64
CA ARG A 115 -32.02 9.99 -7.18
C ARG A 115 -33.25 10.47 -7.97
N VAL A 116 -33.17 10.46 -9.30
CA VAL A 116 -34.29 10.88 -10.15
C VAL A 116 -35.53 10.00 -9.95
N THR A 117 -35.34 8.70 -9.73
CA THR A 117 -36.45 7.77 -9.42
C THR A 117 -37.13 8.14 -8.10
N MET A 118 -36.34 8.42 -7.07
CA MET A 118 -36.86 8.77 -5.74
C MET A 118 -37.58 10.10 -5.76
N ASP A 119 -37.01 11.12 -6.41
CA ASP A 119 -37.67 12.42 -6.61
C ASP A 119 -39.03 12.24 -7.31
N PHE A 120 -39.09 11.40 -8.35
CA PHE A 120 -40.34 11.08 -9.04
C PHE A 120 -41.34 10.37 -8.12
N PHE A 121 -40.91 9.41 -7.29
CA PHE A 121 -41.82 8.70 -6.39
C PHE A 121 -42.35 9.58 -5.25
N GLU A 122 -41.54 10.51 -4.75
CA GLU A 122 -41.99 11.50 -3.76
C GLU A 122 -43.12 12.38 -4.30
N GLU A 123 -43.15 12.65 -5.61
CA GLU A 123 -44.24 13.36 -6.27
C GLU A 123 -45.41 12.45 -6.66
N ALA A 124 -45.15 11.25 -7.17
CA ALA A 124 -46.15 10.40 -7.81
C ALA A 124 -46.95 9.51 -6.84
N VAL A 125 -46.30 8.99 -5.79
CA VAL A 125 -46.94 8.07 -4.83
C VAL A 125 -48.06 8.73 -4.02
N PRO A 126 -47.90 9.97 -3.49
CA PRO A 126 -48.96 10.65 -2.75
C PRO A 126 -50.25 10.87 -3.56
N LEU A 127 -50.14 11.00 -4.89
CA LEU A 127 -51.29 11.19 -5.80
C LEU A 127 -52.22 9.96 -5.86
N LEU A 128 -51.79 8.80 -5.37
CA LEU A 128 -52.63 7.59 -5.31
C LEU A 128 -53.60 7.60 -4.12
N ALA A 129 -53.47 8.56 -3.19
CA ALA A 129 -54.33 8.72 -2.03
C ALA A 129 -55.76 9.09 -2.43
N ARG A 130 -56.74 8.59 -1.67
CA ARG A 130 -58.17 8.97 -1.80
C ARG A 130 -58.71 9.68 -0.57
N SER A 131 -57.88 9.91 0.44
CA SER A 131 -58.20 10.64 1.67
C SER A 131 -56.95 11.31 2.22
N ASP A 132 -57.13 12.34 3.04
CA ASP A 132 -56.02 13.06 3.68
C ASP A 132 -55.18 12.15 4.60
N GLU A 133 -55.80 11.15 5.22
CA GLU A 133 -55.09 10.15 6.04
C GLU A 133 -54.21 9.25 5.16
N GLN A 134 -54.69 8.83 3.99
CA GLN A 134 -53.88 8.07 3.02
C GLN A 134 -52.76 8.92 2.43
N LEU A 135 -53.03 10.20 2.15
CA LEU A 135 -52.05 11.15 1.62
C LEU A 135 -50.90 11.32 2.61
N THR A 136 -51.23 11.54 3.89
CA THR A 136 -50.24 11.70 4.96
C THR A 136 -49.42 10.42 5.13
N ALA A 137 -50.06 9.25 5.17
CA ALA A 137 -49.37 7.97 5.36
C ALA A 137 -48.45 7.62 4.18
N LEU A 138 -48.89 7.84 2.93
CA LEU A 138 -48.06 7.60 1.74
C LEU A 138 -46.87 8.57 1.68
N THR A 139 -47.08 9.84 2.04
CA THR A 139 -46.02 10.86 2.07
C THR A 139 -44.96 10.52 3.15
N VAL A 140 -45.40 10.20 4.36
CA VAL A 140 -44.49 9.78 5.45
C VAL A 140 -43.78 8.49 5.09
N GLY A 141 -44.50 7.55 4.49
CA GLY A 141 -43.97 6.25 4.07
C GLY A 141 -42.87 6.39 3.02
N ILE A 142 -43.12 7.14 1.95
CA ILE A 142 -42.15 7.31 0.87
C ILE A 142 -40.90 8.05 1.36
N LEU A 143 -41.03 9.06 2.22
CA LEU A 143 -39.89 9.80 2.78
C LEU A 143 -39.04 8.93 3.71
N LYS A 144 -39.67 8.08 4.54
CA LYS A 144 -38.92 7.17 5.41
C LYS A 144 -38.24 6.06 4.60
N TYR A 145 -38.95 5.48 3.64
CA TYR A 145 -38.41 4.46 2.74
C TYR A 145 -37.28 5.00 1.87
N SER A 146 -37.42 6.21 1.30
CA SER A 146 -36.38 6.84 0.48
C SER A 146 -35.11 7.10 1.30
N ARG A 147 -35.26 7.55 2.55
CA ARG A 147 -34.14 7.71 3.48
C ARG A 147 -33.43 6.38 3.79
N ASP A 148 -34.18 5.35 4.16
CA ASP A 148 -33.62 4.04 4.53
C ASP A 148 -32.95 3.37 3.32
N LEU A 149 -33.53 3.52 2.13
CA LEU A 149 -32.95 3.08 0.86
C LEU A 149 -31.66 3.86 0.53
N ALA A 150 -31.64 5.18 0.74
CA ALA A 150 -30.46 6.01 0.50
C ALA A 150 -29.27 5.62 1.40
N PHE A 151 -29.50 5.33 2.69
CA PHE A 151 -28.45 4.85 3.60
C PHE A 151 -27.94 3.46 3.22
N THR A 152 -28.84 2.57 2.78
CA THR A 152 -28.48 1.23 2.31
C THR A 152 -27.63 1.31 1.04
N ALA A 153 -28.03 2.15 0.08
CA ALA A 153 -27.26 2.41 -1.13
C ALA A 153 -25.88 3.01 -0.79
N ALA A 154 -25.82 4.03 0.08
CA ALA A 154 -24.56 4.64 0.54
C ALA A 154 -23.60 3.60 1.16
N THR A 155 -24.13 2.65 1.93
CA THR A 155 -23.34 1.56 2.54
C THR A 155 -22.79 0.61 1.47
N ALA A 156 -23.62 0.20 0.51
CA ALA A 156 -23.18 -0.63 -0.61
C ALA A 156 -22.14 0.09 -1.49
N TYR A 157 -22.28 1.42 -1.68
CA TYR A 157 -21.30 2.24 -2.38
C TYR A 157 -19.97 2.33 -1.64
N ALA A 158 -20.01 2.57 -0.32
CA ALA A 158 -18.81 2.59 0.52
C ALA A 158 -18.07 1.25 0.41
N ASN A 159 -18.79 0.13 0.57
CA ASN A 159 -18.23 -1.22 0.45
C ASN A 159 -17.62 -1.48 -0.94
N ALA A 160 -18.26 -1.03 -2.02
CA ALA A 160 -17.74 -1.22 -3.39
C ALA A 160 -16.53 -0.30 -3.71
N ALA A 161 -16.42 0.85 -3.04
CA ALA A 161 -15.24 1.71 -3.13
C ALA A 161 -14.07 1.12 -2.32
N GLU A 162 -14.34 0.66 -1.10
CA GLU A 162 -13.37 -0.05 -0.24
C GLU A 162 -12.87 -1.35 -0.90
N ALA A 163 -13.75 -2.12 -1.55
CA ALA A 163 -13.37 -3.34 -2.25
C ALA A 163 -12.38 -3.10 -3.41
N ARG A 164 -12.45 -1.93 -4.07
CA ARG A 164 -11.48 -1.55 -5.11
C ARG A 164 -10.15 -1.09 -4.53
N GLY A 165 -10.17 -0.25 -3.49
CA GLY A 165 -8.93 0.18 -2.81
C GLY A 165 -8.17 -0.97 -2.16
N THR A 166 -8.90 -1.94 -1.58
CA THR A 166 -8.31 -3.15 -0.99
C THR A 166 -7.81 -4.13 -2.04
N TRP A 167 -8.41 -4.20 -3.23
CA TRP A 167 -7.92 -5.02 -4.33
C TRP A 167 -6.60 -4.47 -4.89
N ASP A 168 -6.51 -3.16 -5.14
CA ASP A 168 -5.27 -2.51 -5.60
C ASP A 168 -4.15 -2.69 -4.56
N SER A 169 -4.44 -2.47 -3.28
CA SER A 169 -3.43 -2.61 -2.20
C SER A 169 -2.97 -4.06 -2.01
N ARG A 170 -3.88 -5.05 -2.13
CA ARG A 170 -3.50 -6.47 -2.09
C ARG A 170 -2.70 -6.88 -3.32
N MET A 171 -3.04 -6.35 -4.49
CA MET A 171 -2.31 -6.64 -5.72
C MET A 171 -0.91 -6.00 -5.68
N GLU A 172 -0.80 -4.78 -5.15
CA GLU A 172 0.46 -4.07 -4.91
C GLU A 172 1.35 -4.86 -3.94
N ALA A 173 0.84 -5.23 -2.77
CA ALA A 173 1.56 -6.07 -1.81
C ALA A 173 2.02 -7.39 -2.44
N SER A 174 1.16 -8.02 -3.24
CA SER A 174 1.51 -9.26 -3.96
C SER A 174 2.64 -9.07 -4.99
N VAL A 175 2.72 -7.91 -5.64
CA VAL A 175 3.83 -7.58 -6.57
C VAL A 175 5.12 -7.33 -5.80
N VAL A 176 5.06 -6.59 -4.68
CA VAL A 176 6.24 -6.32 -3.85
C VAL A 176 6.77 -7.62 -3.22
N ASP A 177 5.92 -8.47 -2.64
CA ASP A 177 6.31 -9.77 -2.08
C ASP A 177 6.96 -10.67 -3.15
N ALA A 178 6.39 -10.72 -4.36
CA ALA A 178 6.97 -11.45 -5.48
C ALA A 178 8.36 -10.92 -5.87
N VAL A 179 8.55 -9.59 -5.94
CA VAL A 179 9.87 -8.97 -6.17
C VAL A 179 10.84 -9.32 -5.05
N VAL A 180 10.41 -9.27 -3.78
CA VAL A 180 11.24 -9.58 -2.61
C VAL A 180 11.63 -11.06 -2.58
N ARG A 181 10.81 -11.97 -3.12
CA ARG A 181 11.13 -13.41 -3.26
C ARG A 181 11.99 -13.73 -4.48
N GLY A 182 12.09 -12.82 -5.43
CA GLY A 182 12.85 -13.04 -6.67
C GLY A 182 12.05 -13.69 -7.79
N ASP A 183 10.72 -13.56 -7.75
CA ASP A 183 9.87 -14.05 -8.82
C ASP A 183 10.09 -13.22 -10.10
N THR A 184 10.30 -13.90 -11.22
CA THR A 184 10.47 -13.26 -12.54
C THR A 184 9.40 -13.71 -13.55
N GLY A 185 8.30 -14.29 -13.06
CA GLY A 185 7.26 -14.91 -13.89
C GLY A 185 6.37 -13.89 -14.62
N PRO A 186 5.65 -14.34 -15.68
CA PRO A 186 4.73 -13.47 -16.44
C PRO A 186 3.57 -12.93 -15.59
N GLU A 187 3.22 -13.61 -14.50
CA GLU A 187 2.19 -13.14 -13.57
C GLU A 187 2.59 -11.86 -12.84
N LEU A 188 3.87 -11.73 -12.45
CA LEU A 188 4.38 -10.52 -11.82
C LEU A 188 4.23 -9.32 -12.77
N LEU A 189 4.64 -9.51 -14.03
CA LEU A 189 4.57 -8.49 -15.07
C LEU A 189 3.12 -8.07 -15.35
N SER A 190 2.20 -9.03 -15.41
CA SER A 190 0.77 -8.77 -15.62
C SER A 190 0.17 -7.93 -14.48
N ARG A 191 0.46 -8.30 -13.22
CA ARG A 191 -0.01 -7.55 -12.04
C ARG A 191 0.61 -6.15 -11.96
N ALA A 192 1.91 -6.03 -12.24
CA ALA A 192 2.58 -4.73 -12.29
C ALA A 192 2.01 -3.81 -13.39
N ALA A 193 1.76 -4.35 -14.58
CA ALA A 193 1.14 -3.60 -15.68
C ALA A 193 -0.29 -3.15 -15.33
N ALA A 194 -1.07 -3.96 -14.60
CA ALA A 194 -2.39 -3.58 -14.12
C ALA A 194 -2.36 -2.41 -13.13
N LEU A 195 -1.23 -2.21 -12.43
CA LEU A 195 -0.96 -1.06 -11.56
C LEU A 195 -0.30 0.12 -12.31
N ASN A 196 -0.31 0.11 -13.64
CA ASN A 196 0.33 1.09 -14.52
C ASN A 196 1.85 1.24 -14.31
N TRP A 197 2.51 0.19 -13.82
CA TRP A 197 3.97 0.17 -13.73
C TRP A 197 4.60 -0.20 -15.07
N ASP A 198 5.54 0.61 -15.56
CA ASP A 198 6.39 0.24 -16.69
C ASP A 198 7.41 -0.82 -16.26
N THR A 199 7.14 -2.08 -16.62
CA THR A 199 7.97 -3.22 -16.22
C THR A 199 9.39 -3.19 -16.80
N THR A 200 9.63 -2.39 -17.83
CA THR A 200 10.95 -2.21 -18.45
C THR A 200 11.75 -1.06 -17.84
N ALA A 201 11.10 -0.19 -17.06
CA ALA A 201 11.76 0.93 -16.41
C ALA A 201 12.65 0.45 -15.25
N PRO A 202 13.78 1.15 -15.00
CA PRO A 202 14.61 0.89 -13.82
C PRO A 202 13.80 1.00 -12.53
N ALA A 203 14.19 0.23 -11.52
CA ALA A 203 13.50 0.16 -10.24
C ALA A 203 14.50 0.22 -9.09
N THR A 204 14.23 1.04 -8.08
CA THR A 204 15.04 1.14 -6.87
C THR A 204 14.17 0.85 -5.65
N VAL A 205 14.67 0.04 -4.72
CA VAL A 205 13.95 -0.33 -3.50
C VAL A 205 14.48 0.46 -2.31
N VAL A 206 13.55 1.03 -1.54
CA VAL A 206 13.80 1.77 -0.31
C VAL A 206 13.10 1.05 0.84
N VAL A 207 13.81 0.82 1.94
CA VAL A 207 13.31 0.11 3.11
C VAL A 207 13.51 0.96 4.34
N GLY A 208 12.48 1.10 5.15
CA GLY A 208 12.54 1.79 6.44
C GLY A 208 11.32 1.48 7.28
N THR A 209 11.15 2.18 8.39
CA THR A 209 9.93 2.08 9.20
C THR A 209 8.90 3.11 8.73
N PRO A 210 7.60 2.78 8.61
CA PRO A 210 6.58 3.74 8.22
C PRO A 210 6.52 4.91 9.21
N ALA A 211 6.26 6.12 8.71
CA ALA A 211 6.10 7.29 9.58
C ALA A 211 4.92 7.08 10.56
N PRO A 212 5.08 7.40 11.85
CA PRO A 212 4.01 7.24 12.82
C PRO A 212 2.84 8.19 12.55
N GLY A 213 1.64 7.83 13.03
CA GLY A 213 0.46 8.68 12.97
C GLY A 213 0.66 10.00 13.74
N ARG A 214 -0.22 11.00 13.48
CA ARG A 214 -0.18 12.30 14.18
C ARG A 214 -0.32 12.16 15.70
N ASP A 215 -0.90 11.07 16.16
CA ASP A 215 -1.13 10.77 17.58
C ASP A 215 0.00 9.90 18.19
N GLY A 216 1.06 9.62 17.43
CA GLY A 216 2.21 8.80 17.87
C GLY A 216 1.91 7.30 17.98
N SER A 217 0.69 6.85 17.64
CA SER A 217 0.36 5.45 17.51
C SER A 217 1.04 4.82 16.29
N THR A 218 1.31 3.51 16.38
CA THR A 218 1.69 2.65 15.27
C THR A 218 0.60 1.58 15.12
N GLY A 219 -0.31 1.79 14.17
CA GLY A 219 -1.37 0.85 13.82
C GLY A 219 -1.37 0.46 12.33
N PRO A 220 -2.23 -0.50 11.93
CA PRO A 220 -2.43 -0.86 10.52
C PRO A 220 -2.77 0.36 9.64
N ASP A 221 -3.56 1.29 10.17
CA ASP A 221 -3.96 2.52 9.49
C ASP A 221 -2.77 3.47 9.21
N ASP A 222 -1.73 3.45 10.06
CA ASP A 222 -0.55 4.29 9.86
C ASP A 222 0.34 3.75 8.73
N SER A 223 0.44 2.43 8.63
CA SER A 223 1.11 1.73 7.52
C SER A 223 0.45 2.05 6.17
N GLU A 224 -0.88 1.97 6.09
CA GLU A 224 -1.62 2.30 4.87
C GLU A 224 -1.46 3.77 4.48
N ARG A 225 -1.46 4.68 5.46
CA ARG A 225 -1.18 6.10 5.23
C ARG A 225 0.23 6.36 4.73
N ALA A 226 1.24 5.67 5.28
CA ALA A 226 2.62 5.81 4.83
C ALA A 226 2.78 5.29 3.38
N SER A 227 2.18 4.15 3.06
CA SER A 227 2.10 3.62 1.69
C SER A 227 1.42 4.60 0.73
N GLN A 228 0.28 5.17 1.13
CA GLN A 228 -0.39 6.20 0.31
C GLN A 228 0.49 7.44 0.11
N HIS A 229 1.19 7.89 1.15
CA HIS A 229 2.06 9.06 1.07
C HIS A 229 3.22 8.83 0.08
N VAL A 230 3.83 7.64 0.08
CA VAL A 230 4.84 7.27 -0.93
C VAL A 230 4.26 7.37 -2.36
N ARG A 231 3.06 6.86 -2.58
CA ARG A 231 2.39 6.91 -3.89
C ARG A 231 2.10 8.34 -4.33
N ASP A 232 1.61 9.18 -3.43
CA ASP A 232 1.32 10.60 -3.70
C ASP A 232 2.59 11.36 -4.08
N ILE A 233 3.69 11.14 -3.35
CA ILE A 233 5.00 11.75 -3.65
C ILE A 233 5.52 11.26 -5.00
N ALA A 234 5.44 9.96 -5.29
CA ALA A 234 5.86 9.42 -6.57
C ALA A 234 5.07 10.03 -7.74
N ALA A 235 3.75 10.10 -7.62
CA ALA A 235 2.88 10.70 -8.62
C ALA A 235 3.20 12.19 -8.85
N GLN A 236 3.45 12.96 -7.78
CA GLN A 236 3.85 14.37 -7.87
C GLN A 236 5.15 14.58 -8.64
N HIS A 237 6.07 13.61 -8.57
CA HIS A 237 7.36 13.63 -9.28
C HIS A 237 7.32 12.88 -10.62
N GLY A 238 6.14 12.44 -11.09
CA GLY A 238 5.99 11.72 -12.36
C GLY A 238 6.64 10.33 -12.35
N ARG A 239 6.71 9.69 -11.19
CA ARG A 239 7.29 8.36 -10.98
C ARG A 239 6.20 7.36 -10.57
N ALA A 240 6.45 6.09 -10.84
CA ALA A 240 5.64 5.00 -10.31
C ALA A 240 6.22 4.54 -8.96
N ALA A 241 5.34 4.13 -8.05
CA ALA A 241 5.72 3.52 -6.77
C ALA A 241 4.82 2.31 -6.46
N LEU A 242 5.41 1.28 -5.88
CA LEU A 242 4.72 0.12 -5.30
C LEU A 242 5.23 -0.04 -3.87
N THR A 243 4.34 -0.36 -2.95
CA THR A 243 4.62 -0.38 -1.52
C THR A 243 4.01 -1.60 -0.87
N ASP A 244 4.72 -2.16 0.10
CA ASP A 244 4.19 -3.18 1.00
C ASP A 244 4.81 -3.02 2.39
N VAL A 245 4.08 -3.49 3.40
CA VAL A 245 4.55 -3.49 4.78
C VAL A 245 4.87 -4.91 5.22
N HIS A 246 6.17 -5.19 5.28
CA HIS A 246 6.72 -6.46 5.73
C HIS A 246 7.01 -6.38 7.24
N GLY A 247 6.03 -6.78 8.05
CA GLY A 247 6.14 -6.73 9.51
C GLY A 247 6.17 -5.28 10.02
N THR A 248 7.36 -4.78 10.39
CA THR A 248 7.54 -3.39 10.87
C THR A 248 8.14 -2.46 9.82
N TRP A 249 8.49 -3.00 8.64
CA TRP A 249 9.16 -2.23 7.60
C TRP A 249 8.23 -1.93 6.44
N LEU A 250 8.26 -0.68 6.02
CA LEU A 250 7.73 -0.24 4.74
C LEU A 250 8.81 -0.48 3.67
N VAL A 251 8.45 -1.29 2.68
CA VAL A 251 9.24 -1.56 1.49
C VAL A 251 8.60 -0.80 0.34
N ALA A 252 9.34 0.14 -0.24
CA ALA A 252 8.88 0.95 -1.37
C ALA A 252 9.76 0.69 -2.60
N ILE A 253 9.16 0.22 -3.69
CA ILE A 253 9.77 0.10 -5.00
C ILE A 253 9.41 1.36 -5.79
N VAL A 254 10.39 2.15 -6.18
CA VAL A 254 10.19 3.40 -6.94
C VAL A 254 10.87 3.32 -8.30
N SER A 255 10.23 3.88 -9.32
CA SER A 255 10.77 3.86 -10.68
C SER A 255 11.95 4.82 -10.81
N GLY A 256 12.98 4.40 -11.53
CA GLY A 256 14.18 5.17 -11.81
C GLY A 256 15.27 5.06 -10.73
N GLN A 257 16.38 5.74 -10.98
CA GLN A 257 17.49 5.85 -10.04
C GLN A 257 17.19 6.88 -8.93
N LEU A 258 17.82 6.69 -7.78
CA LEU A 258 17.82 7.63 -6.65
C LEU A 258 19.24 8.13 -6.41
N SER A 259 19.42 9.45 -6.43
CA SER A 259 20.64 10.14 -6.02
C SER A 259 20.44 10.81 -4.65
N PRO A 260 21.47 10.90 -3.79
CA PRO A 260 21.39 11.65 -2.53
C PRO A 260 20.96 13.11 -2.68
N THR A 261 21.18 13.71 -3.85
CA THR A 261 20.80 15.09 -4.16
C THR A 261 19.40 15.22 -4.75
N ASP A 262 18.70 14.12 -5.00
CA ASP A 262 17.38 14.15 -5.64
C ASP A 262 16.32 14.71 -4.69
N LYS A 263 15.60 15.73 -5.14
CA LYS A 263 14.46 16.28 -4.40
C LYS A 263 13.41 15.21 -4.10
N PHE A 264 13.15 14.32 -5.05
CA PHE A 264 12.24 13.18 -4.87
C PHE A 264 12.63 12.32 -3.67
N LEU A 265 13.92 12.03 -3.48
CA LEU A 265 14.39 11.25 -2.33
C LEU A 265 14.16 12.01 -1.02
N GLY A 266 14.43 13.31 -0.99
CA GLY A 266 14.15 14.16 0.16
C GLY A 266 12.68 14.16 0.56
N ASP A 267 11.78 14.31 -0.41
CA ASP A 267 10.33 14.29 -0.17
C ASP A 267 9.87 12.89 0.27
N LEU A 268 10.40 11.82 -0.37
CA LEU A 268 10.08 10.43 -0.06
C LEU A 268 10.39 10.06 1.40
N LEU A 269 11.46 10.60 1.98
CA LEU A 269 11.86 10.35 3.38
C LEU A 269 10.83 10.82 4.41
N VAL A 270 9.88 11.69 4.03
CA VAL A 270 8.80 12.14 4.91
C VAL A 270 7.78 11.03 5.16
N ALA A 271 7.67 10.04 4.26
CA ALA A 271 6.80 8.88 4.44
C ALA A 271 7.39 7.82 5.39
N PHE A 272 8.66 7.97 5.78
CA PHE A 272 9.36 7.08 6.71
C PHE A 272 9.58 7.77 8.06
N ALA A 273 9.62 6.99 9.14
CA ALA A 273 9.95 7.51 10.46
C ALA A 273 11.40 8.05 10.52
N ASP A 274 11.73 8.75 11.61
CA ASP A 274 13.05 9.35 11.85
C ASP A 274 14.20 8.32 12.05
N GLY A 275 13.87 7.03 11.98
CA GLY A 275 14.84 5.93 12.04
C GLY A 275 15.64 5.73 10.74
N PRO A 276 16.43 4.64 10.69
CA PRO A 276 17.21 4.28 9.51
C PRO A 276 16.32 4.04 8.28
N VAL A 277 16.78 4.53 7.14
CA VAL A 277 16.20 4.25 5.82
C VAL A 277 17.33 3.77 4.93
N VAL A 278 17.16 2.59 4.34
CA VAL A 278 18.17 1.93 3.50
C VAL A 278 17.70 1.90 2.05
N VAL A 279 18.59 2.27 1.13
CA VAL A 279 18.30 2.29 -0.31
C VAL A 279 19.13 1.20 -1.00
N GLY A 280 18.46 0.29 -1.71
CA GLY A 280 19.12 -0.74 -2.52
C GLY A 280 19.73 -0.17 -3.81
N PRO A 281 20.60 -0.94 -4.50
CA PRO A 281 21.08 -0.55 -5.82
C PRO A 281 19.94 -0.48 -6.84
N THR A 282 19.99 0.48 -7.77
CA THR A 282 19.00 0.56 -8.85
C THR A 282 19.12 -0.65 -9.78
N ALA A 283 18.04 -1.41 -9.91
CA ALA A 283 17.90 -2.48 -10.87
C ALA A 283 17.48 -1.93 -12.24
N PRO A 284 17.90 -2.57 -13.35
CA PRO A 284 17.56 -2.11 -14.70
C PRO A 284 16.07 -2.28 -15.06
N MET A 285 15.37 -3.17 -14.36
CA MET A 285 13.94 -3.46 -14.57
C MET A 285 13.31 -4.07 -13.32
N LEU A 286 11.98 -4.14 -13.27
CA LEU A 286 11.25 -4.65 -12.11
C LEU A 286 11.60 -6.10 -11.74
N THR A 287 11.78 -6.99 -12.73
CA THR A 287 12.15 -8.39 -12.48
C THR A 287 13.55 -8.56 -11.90
N ALA A 288 14.43 -7.57 -12.08
CA ALA A 288 15.76 -7.55 -11.46
C ALA A 288 15.77 -6.82 -10.11
N ALA A 289 14.65 -6.22 -9.69
CA ALA A 289 14.54 -5.45 -8.45
C ALA A 289 14.69 -6.32 -7.18
N TYR A 290 14.64 -7.66 -7.31
CA TYR A 290 14.99 -8.57 -6.23
C TYR A 290 16.36 -8.28 -5.61
N HIS A 291 17.37 -7.98 -6.43
CA HIS A 291 18.70 -7.62 -5.90
C HIS A 291 18.64 -6.32 -5.11
N SER A 292 17.92 -5.31 -5.62
CA SER A 292 17.69 -4.07 -4.89
C SER A 292 16.99 -4.33 -3.54
N ALA A 293 15.94 -5.15 -3.54
CA ALA A 293 15.17 -5.47 -2.35
C ALA A 293 15.98 -6.24 -1.32
N SER A 294 16.63 -7.33 -1.74
CA SER A 294 17.44 -8.20 -0.89
C SER A 294 18.56 -7.42 -0.20
N GLU A 295 19.27 -6.57 -0.95
CA GLU A 295 20.33 -5.74 -0.37
C GLU A 295 19.79 -4.66 0.58
N ALA A 296 18.68 -4.01 0.25
CA ALA A 296 18.07 -2.99 1.12
C ALA A 296 17.56 -3.60 2.43
N ILE A 297 16.89 -4.77 2.36
CA ILE A 297 16.40 -5.53 3.51
C ILE A 297 17.57 -6.04 4.37
N SER A 298 18.61 -6.59 3.75
CA SER A 298 19.84 -7.00 4.45
C SER A 298 20.53 -5.80 5.12
N GLY A 299 20.60 -4.67 4.42
CA GLY A 299 21.11 -3.42 4.97
C GLY A 299 20.26 -2.92 6.15
N MET A 300 18.94 -3.03 6.09
CA MET A 300 18.05 -2.64 7.20
C MET A 300 18.28 -3.50 8.46
N ASN A 301 18.58 -4.80 8.29
CA ASN A 301 19.01 -5.67 9.39
C ASN A 301 20.38 -5.26 9.97
N ALA A 302 21.30 -4.81 9.11
CA ALA A 302 22.69 -4.57 9.46
C ALA A 302 22.99 -3.14 9.94
N VAL A 303 22.14 -2.16 9.61
CA VAL A 303 22.38 -0.72 9.84
C VAL A 303 22.62 -0.39 11.32
N GLY A 304 22.08 -1.18 12.25
CA GLY A 304 22.35 -1.04 13.69
C GLY A 304 23.84 -1.17 14.08
N GLY A 305 24.66 -1.80 13.22
CA GLY A 305 26.11 -1.87 13.37
C GLY A 305 26.83 -0.54 13.13
N TRP A 306 26.21 0.39 12.40
CA TRP A 306 26.76 1.73 12.13
C TRP A 306 25.86 2.83 12.71
N ARG A 307 26.08 3.15 14.00
CA ARG A 307 25.27 4.15 14.75
C ARG A 307 25.20 5.55 14.11
N GLY A 308 26.19 5.91 13.30
CA GLY A 308 26.27 7.20 12.60
C GLY A 308 25.97 7.11 11.11
N ALA A 309 25.24 6.07 10.66
CA ALA A 309 24.88 5.93 9.26
C ALA A 309 24.04 7.13 8.78
N PRO A 310 24.27 7.63 7.55
CA PRO A 310 23.47 8.71 6.97
C PRO A 310 22.02 8.26 6.76
N ARG A 311 21.10 9.23 6.68
CA ARG A 311 19.68 8.99 6.34
C ARG A 311 19.36 9.68 5.01
N PRO A 312 19.08 8.94 3.93
CA PRO A 312 19.14 7.48 3.82
C PRO A 312 20.58 6.98 3.68
N VAL A 313 20.80 5.69 3.92
CA VAL A 313 22.07 5.01 3.68
C VAL A 313 21.94 4.03 2.50
N PRO A 314 22.83 4.08 1.50
CA PRO A 314 22.86 3.05 0.47
C PRO A 314 23.25 1.69 1.06
N ALA A 315 22.59 0.61 0.63
CA ALA A 315 22.89 -0.75 1.09
C ALA A 315 24.35 -1.17 0.80
N ARG A 316 24.98 -0.57 -0.22
CA ARG A 316 26.38 -0.75 -0.58
C ARG A 316 27.37 -0.05 0.36
N GLU A 317 26.91 0.87 1.19
CA GLU A 317 27.73 1.46 2.26
C GLU A 317 27.76 0.58 3.52
N LEU A 318 26.90 -0.44 3.61
CA LEU A 318 26.76 -1.35 4.75
C LEU A 318 27.40 -2.73 4.51
N LEU A 319 28.28 -2.86 3.52
CA LEU A 319 28.88 -4.15 3.16
C LEU A 319 29.55 -4.86 4.34
N PRO A 320 30.36 -4.19 5.21
CA PRO A 320 30.97 -4.87 6.34
C PRO A 320 29.94 -5.40 7.34
N GLU A 321 28.96 -4.58 7.73
CA GLU A 321 27.92 -4.98 8.69
C GLU A 321 27.07 -6.12 8.14
N ARG A 322 26.69 -6.05 6.85
CA ARG A 322 25.95 -7.10 6.16
C ARG A 322 26.74 -8.41 6.11
N ALA A 323 28.03 -8.35 5.76
CA ALA A 323 28.90 -9.52 5.73
C ALA A 323 29.07 -10.16 7.13
N LEU A 324 29.21 -9.35 8.18
CA LEU A 324 29.26 -9.83 9.57
C LEU A 324 27.96 -10.49 10.04
N MET A 325 26.82 -10.08 9.46
CA MET A 325 25.51 -10.72 9.66
C MET A 325 25.32 -11.98 8.80
N GLY A 326 26.32 -12.38 8.01
CA GLY A 326 26.27 -13.58 7.17
C GLY A 326 25.65 -13.37 5.78
N ASP A 327 25.49 -12.12 5.32
CA ASP A 327 25.01 -11.85 3.96
C ASP A 327 26.05 -12.25 2.91
N ALA A 328 25.80 -13.38 2.24
CA ALA A 328 26.67 -13.90 1.18
C ALA A 328 26.85 -12.92 0.02
N SER A 329 25.83 -12.13 -0.33
CA SER A 329 25.92 -11.14 -1.41
C SER A 329 26.88 -9.99 -1.05
N ALA A 330 26.92 -9.60 0.23
CA ALA A 330 27.85 -8.59 0.71
C ALA A 330 29.29 -9.12 0.74
N ILE A 331 29.49 -10.39 1.13
CA ILE A 331 30.80 -11.06 1.06
C ILE A 331 31.30 -11.11 -0.38
N VAL A 332 30.44 -11.52 -1.32
CA VAL A 332 30.78 -11.53 -2.75
C VAL A 332 31.12 -10.12 -3.23
N ALA A 333 30.31 -9.11 -2.91
CA ALA A 333 30.58 -7.73 -3.31
C ALA A 333 31.90 -7.17 -2.74
N LEU A 334 32.24 -7.47 -1.47
CA LEU A 334 33.53 -7.09 -0.89
C LEU A 334 34.70 -7.75 -1.65
N HIS A 335 34.53 -9.00 -2.07
CA HIS A 335 35.55 -9.70 -2.84
C HIS A 335 35.65 -9.16 -4.28
N THR A 336 34.54 -9.09 -5.01
CA THR A 336 34.52 -8.76 -6.45
C THR A 336 34.70 -7.28 -6.70
N ASP A 337 34.02 -6.42 -5.95
CA ASP A 337 33.90 -5.00 -6.26
C ASP A 337 34.98 -4.17 -5.56
N VAL A 338 35.55 -4.68 -4.45
CA VAL A 338 36.61 -3.99 -3.70
C VAL A 338 37.96 -4.67 -3.89
N MET A 339 38.08 -5.96 -3.62
CA MET A 339 39.38 -6.65 -3.70
C MET A 339 39.79 -7.02 -5.14
N GLY A 340 38.83 -7.35 -6.01
CA GLY A 340 39.08 -7.67 -7.42
C GLY A 340 39.88 -6.60 -8.16
N PRO A 341 39.43 -5.33 -8.20
CA PRO A 341 40.17 -4.23 -8.83
C PRO A 341 41.58 -4.03 -8.27
N LEU A 342 41.78 -4.26 -6.96
CA LEU A 342 43.10 -4.17 -6.34
C LEU A 342 44.02 -5.33 -6.73
N ALA A 343 43.48 -6.54 -6.85
CA ALA A 343 44.23 -7.71 -7.29
C ALA A 343 44.71 -7.52 -8.74
N ASP A 344 43.85 -7.00 -9.61
CA ASP A 344 44.18 -6.70 -11.02
C ASP A 344 45.23 -5.58 -11.15
N ALA A 345 45.19 -4.59 -10.27
CA ALA A 345 46.17 -3.50 -10.23
C ALA A 345 47.57 -3.92 -9.72
N GLY A 346 47.66 -5.08 -9.07
CA GLY A 346 48.91 -5.74 -8.68
C GLY A 346 49.14 -5.84 -7.17
N PRO A 347 49.96 -6.82 -6.73
CA PRO A 347 50.09 -7.22 -5.32
C PRO A 347 50.63 -6.11 -4.41
N THR A 348 51.44 -5.20 -4.97
CA THR A 348 52.06 -4.10 -4.22
C THR A 348 51.04 -3.15 -3.58
N LEU A 349 49.87 -2.95 -4.18
CA LEU A 349 48.82 -2.10 -3.59
C LEU A 349 48.17 -2.80 -2.39
N ILE A 350 47.89 -4.10 -2.51
CA ILE A 350 47.34 -4.92 -1.42
C ILE A 350 48.32 -4.96 -0.24
N GLU A 351 49.61 -5.23 -0.50
CA GLU A 351 50.67 -5.19 0.53
C GLU A 351 50.74 -3.83 1.24
N THR A 352 50.58 -2.74 0.47
CA THR A 352 50.61 -1.39 1.04
C THR A 352 49.37 -1.10 1.89
N LEU A 353 48.20 -1.55 1.45
CA LEU A 353 46.94 -1.43 2.20
C LEU A 353 47.03 -2.19 3.53
N ASP A 354 47.44 -3.45 3.50
CA ASP A 354 47.59 -4.29 4.70
C ASP A 354 48.59 -3.68 5.67
N ALA A 355 49.78 -3.29 5.19
CA ALA A 355 50.79 -2.65 6.03
C ALA A 355 50.30 -1.33 6.63
N TYR A 356 49.59 -0.50 5.85
CA TYR A 356 49.05 0.77 6.31
C TYR A 356 47.99 0.60 7.40
N LEU A 357 47.04 -0.32 7.19
CA LEU A 357 46.00 -0.59 8.16
C LEU A 357 46.58 -1.22 9.44
N ASP A 358 47.61 -2.09 9.33
CA ASP A 358 48.29 -2.70 10.49
C ASP A 358 49.06 -1.69 11.33
N CYS A 359 49.56 -0.64 10.67
CA CYS A 359 50.19 0.50 11.33
C CYS A 359 49.16 1.49 11.92
N GLY A 360 47.88 1.14 12.00
CA GLY A 360 46.82 1.98 12.54
C GLY A 360 46.57 3.25 11.70
N GLY A 361 46.85 3.20 10.39
CA GLY A 361 46.72 4.36 9.50
C GLY A 361 47.89 5.35 9.55
N ALA A 362 49.01 5.00 10.20
CA ALA A 362 50.18 5.87 10.27
C ALA A 362 51.09 5.71 9.03
N ILE A 363 51.10 6.73 8.16
CA ILE A 363 51.90 6.75 6.91
C ILE A 363 53.39 6.52 7.18
N GLU A 364 53.96 7.20 8.17
CA GLU A 364 55.40 7.11 8.50
C GLU A 364 55.79 5.71 9.00
N ALA A 365 54.91 5.06 9.76
CA ALA A 365 55.15 3.70 10.24
C ALA A 365 55.02 2.68 9.10
N CYS A 366 54.04 2.85 8.22
CA CYS A 366 53.87 2.04 7.02
C CYS A 366 55.08 2.16 6.07
N ALA A 367 55.57 3.39 5.84
CA ALA A 367 56.74 3.68 5.02
C ALA A 367 57.99 2.95 5.52
N ARG A 368 58.23 2.96 6.85
CA ARG A 368 59.31 2.19 7.48
C ARG A 368 59.12 0.69 7.34
N LYS A 369 57.90 0.17 7.54
CA LYS A 369 57.58 -1.27 7.41
C LYS A 369 57.83 -1.79 5.99
N LEU A 370 57.54 -0.96 4.99
CA LEU A 370 57.67 -1.31 3.56
C LEU A 370 59.01 -0.89 2.94
N PHE A 371 59.90 -0.24 3.70
CA PHE A 371 61.18 0.31 3.21
C PHE A 371 61.02 1.25 1.99
N VAL A 372 59.98 2.09 2.01
CA VAL A 372 59.71 3.10 0.97
C VAL A 372 59.62 4.50 1.56
N HIS A 373 59.64 5.52 0.70
CA HIS A 373 59.42 6.90 1.13
C HIS A 373 57.92 7.14 1.48
N PRO A 374 57.59 7.98 2.48
CA PRO A 374 56.20 8.31 2.85
C PRO A 374 55.34 8.81 1.68
N ASN A 375 55.93 9.54 0.73
CA ASN A 375 55.23 9.98 -0.48
C ASN A 375 54.80 8.81 -1.38
N THR A 376 55.60 7.74 -1.45
CA THR A 376 55.23 6.53 -2.19
C THR A 376 54.02 5.85 -1.55
N VAL A 377 53.95 5.82 -0.21
CA VAL A 377 52.77 5.33 0.51
C VAL A 377 51.54 6.17 0.16
N ARG A 378 51.62 7.51 0.28
CA ARG A 378 50.50 8.41 -0.08
C ARG A 378 50.02 8.20 -1.52
N TYR A 379 50.96 8.05 -2.45
CA TYR A 379 50.65 7.78 -3.85
C TYR A 379 49.90 6.45 -4.03
N ARG A 380 50.37 5.38 -3.37
CA ARG A 380 49.71 4.06 -3.42
C ARG A 380 48.33 4.07 -2.74
N LEU A 381 48.16 4.78 -1.63
CA LEU A 381 46.86 4.95 -0.99
C LEU A 381 45.87 5.68 -1.89
N ARG A 382 46.32 6.74 -2.59
CA ARG A 382 45.49 7.42 -3.60
C ARG A 382 45.11 6.49 -4.75
N ARG A 383 46.06 5.70 -5.26
CA ARG A 383 45.80 4.66 -6.27
C ARG A 383 44.76 3.64 -5.78
N ILE A 384 44.81 3.22 -4.52
CA ILE A 384 43.80 2.32 -3.94
C ILE A 384 42.42 2.98 -3.99
N THR A 385 42.31 4.27 -3.68
CA THR A 385 41.06 5.02 -3.83
C THR A 385 40.60 5.08 -5.28
N ASP A 386 41.51 5.31 -6.22
CA ASP A 386 41.17 5.37 -7.65
C ASP A 386 40.58 4.04 -8.17
N PHE A 387 41.06 2.89 -7.66
CA PHE A 387 40.59 1.56 -8.08
C PHE A 387 39.34 1.06 -7.34
N THR A 388 39.19 1.41 -6.06
CA THR A 388 38.11 0.88 -5.21
C THR A 388 36.98 1.86 -4.96
N GLY A 389 37.19 3.14 -5.24
CA GLY A 389 36.31 4.23 -4.81
C GLY A 389 36.32 4.47 -3.29
N ARG A 390 37.21 3.81 -2.53
CA ARG A 390 37.29 3.88 -1.06
C ARG A 390 38.60 4.54 -0.63
N ASP A 391 38.53 5.57 0.21
CA ASP A 391 39.72 6.25 0.72
C ASP A 391 40.26 5.58 1.99
N PRO A 392 41.44 4.92 1.97
CA PRO A 392 42.01 4.31 3.17
C PRO A 392 42.31 5.32 4.29
N MET A 393 42.38 6.62 3.98
CA MET A 393 42.59 7.68 4.96
C MET A 393 41.30 8.07 5.68
N GLN A 394 40.12 7.71 5.14
CA GLN A 394 38.85 7.93 5.81
C GLN A 394 38.52 6.74 6.73
N PRO A 395 38.18 6.96 8.00
CA PRO A 395 37.96 5.86 8.96
C PRO A 395 36.89 4.85 8.51
N ARG A 396 35.80 5.32 7.87
CA ARG A 396 34.73 4.45 7.38
C ARG A 396 35.21 3.55 6.26
N ASP A 397 35.87 4.12 5.26
CA ASP A 397 36.37 3.39 4.10
C ASP A 397 37.54 2.47 4.47
N ALA A 398 38.41 2.89 5.39
CA ALA A 398 39.46 2.03 5.95
C ALA A 398 38.88 0.77 6.62
N TYR A 399 37.75 0.91 7.31
CA TYR A 399 37.04 -0.24 7.89
C TYR A 399 36.46 -1.16 6.81
N VAL A 400 35.83 -0.61 5.77
CA VAL A 400 35.36 -1.39 4.60
C VAL A 400 36.51 -2.16 3.96
N LEU A 401 37.62 -1.48 3.67
CA LEU A 401 38.82 -2.06 3.07
C LEU A 401 39.45 -3.15 3.96
N ARG A 402 39.47 -2.95 5.28
CA ARG A 402 39.98 -3.95 6.23
C ARG A 402 39.15 -5.24 6.18
N VAL A 403 37.82 -5.11 6.19
CA VAL A 403 36.92 -6.27 6.13
C VAL A 403 37.01 -6.94 4.76
N ALA A 404 37.08 -6.16 3.67
CA ALA A 404 37.27 -6.68 2.32
C ALA A 404 38.58 -7.49 2.20
N ALA A 405 39.70 -6.97 2.71
CA ALA A 405 40.98 -7.68 2.72
C ALA A 405 40.90 -8.99 3.51
N THR A 406 40.20 -8.99 4.65
CA THR A 406 39.97 -10.19 5.47
C THR A 406 39.14 -11.22 4.71
N VAL A 407 38.06 -10.80 4.06
CA VAL A 407 37.21 -11.67 3.22
C VAL A 407 38.02 -12.27 2.07
N GLY A 408 38.85 -11.47 1.41
CA GLY A 408 39.74 -11.93 0.33
C GLY A 408 40.73 -13.00 0.80
N GLN A 409 41.33 -12.83 1.98
CA GLN A 409 42.26 -13.83 2.55
C GLN A 409 41.57 -15.13 2.98
N LEU A 410 40.32 -15.05 3.42
CA LEU A 410 39.54 -16.22 3.84
C LEU A 410 39.06 -17.09 2.66
N ASN A 411 39.28 -16.67 1.40
CA ASN A 411 38.90 -17.40 0.18
C ASN A 411 37.46 -17.95 0.27
N TYR A 412 36.51 -17.11 0.69
CA TYR A 412 35.10 -17.51 0.71
C TYR A 412 34.68 -18.00 -0.68
N PRO A 413 34.01 -19.17 -0.80
CA PRO A 413 33.57 -19.65 -2.10
C PRO A 413 32.59 -18.65 -2.72
N THR A 414 32.96 -18.08 -3.86
CA THR A 414 32.25 -17.00 -4.56
C THR A 414 31.00 -17.45 -5.32
N THR A 415 30.47 -18.64 -5.07
CA THR A 415 29.29 -19.17 -5.76
C THR A 415 28.06 -19.09 -4.87
N PRO A 416 26.98 -18.37 -5.26
CA PRO A 416 25.70 -18.50 -4.57
C PRO A 416 25.22 -19.94 -4.73
N SER A 417 25.09 -20.66 -3.62
CA SER A 417 24.63 -22.05 -3.60
C SER A 417 23.21 -22.10 -4.20
N SER A 418 23.08 -22.57 -5.43
CA SER A 418 21.81 -23.06 -5.93
C SER A 418 21.42 -24.26 -5.08
N ALA A 419 20.23 -24.22 -4.51
CA ALA A 419 19.65 -25.25 -3.64
C ALA A 419 20.05 -26.69 -4.02
N ALA A 420 20.95 -27.28 -3.24
CA ALA A 420 21.10 -28.72 -3.07
C ALA A 420 21.69 -28.94 -1.69
N GLY A 421 20.94 -29.63 -0.83
CA GLY A 421 21.25 -29.78 0.59
C GLY A 421 22.66 -30.30 0.84
N ASN A 422 23.41 -29.55 1.64
CA ASN A 422 24.42 -30.11 2.52
C ASN A 422 24.61 -29.16 3.70
N ALA A 423 24.57 -29.74 4.91
CA ALA A 423 24.77 -29.03 6.15
C ALA A 423 26.15 -28.35 6.15
N MET A 424 26.17 -27.05 6.43
CA MET A 424 27.40 -26.33 6.76
C MET A 424 28.03 -26.97 8.01
N PRO A 425 29.32 -27.32 8.01
CA PRO A 425 29.98 -27.71 9.25
C PRO A 425 30.06 -26.46 10.14
N ALA A 426 29.45 -26.55 11.32
CA ALA A 426 29.52 -25.49 12.32
C ALA A 426 30.98 -25.21 12.68
N VAL A 427 31.47 -24.00 12.39
CA VAL A 427 32.75 -23.51 12.89
C VAL A 427 32.57 -23.25 14.39
N PRO A 428 33.29 -23.94 15.29
CA PRO A 428 33.17 -23.67 16.72
C PRO A 428 33.80 -22.31 17.03
N LEU A 429 33.02 -21.39 17.60
CA LEU A 429 33.55 -20.17 18.20
C LEU A 429 34.46 -20.55 19.38
N PRO A 430 35.74 -20.13 19.43
CA PRO A 430 36.52 -20.30 20.63
C PRO A 430 36.15 -19.22 21.66
N VAL A 431 36.28 -19.60 22.92
CA VAL A 431 36.26 -18.79 24.16
C VAL A 431 34.92 -18.76 24.91
N LYS A 432 34.85 -19.59 25.97
CA LYS A 432 34.92 -19.09 27.35
C LYS A 432 35.44 -20.18 28.29
N GLY A 433 36.70 -20.01 28.73
CA GLY A 433 37.22 -20.70 29.90
C GLY A 433 36.52 -20.16 31.15
N ALA A 434 35.81 -21.04 31.85
CA ALA A 434 35.39 -20.79 33.22
C ALA A 434 36.41 -21.43 34.16
N VAL A 435 37.19 -20.58 34.82
CA VAL A 435 38.00 -20.92 35.98
C VAL A 435 37.05 -21.34 37.10
N VAL A 436 37.03 -22.62 37.45
CA VAL A 436 36.49 -23.08 38.72
C VAL A 436 37.66 -23.28 39.67
N ARG A 437 37.75 -22.39 40.67
CA ARG A 437 38.62 -22.57 41.83
C ARG A 437 38.14 -23.80 42.60
N GLN A 438 39.02 -24.78 42.78
CA GLN A 438 38.89 -25.76 43.85
C GLN A 438 39.49 -25.16 45.12
N SER A 439 38.66 -25.03 46.16
CA SER A 439 39.10 -24.92 47.55
C SER A 439 38.93 -26.29 48.19
N GLY A 440 40.06 -26.91 48.53
CA GLY A 440 40.23 -28.08 49.36
C GLY A 440 41.57 -27.95 50.06
#